data_AF-A0A6V7HWG9-F1
#
_entry.id   AF-A0A6V7HWG9-F1
#
_cell.length_a   1.000
_cell.length_b   1.000
_cell.length_c   1.000
_cell.angle_alpha   90.00
_cell.angle_beta   90.00
_cell.angle_gamma   90.00
#
_symmetry.space_group_name_H-M   'P 1'
#
loop_
_entity.id
_entity.type
_entity.pdbx_description
1 polymer ?
#
loop_
_entity_poly.entity_id
_entity_poly.type
_entity_poly.pdbx_seq_one_letter_code
_entity_poly.pdbx_strand_id
1 'polypeptide(L)'
;CLHTFMDAMRFFVSGEGTKVAVALREEAYNTICDLLVMFCNQLNSNPNPLLHRLVYEPDQDMQDMLNKFIQDYVFFDEDEEDHDEHSKIEELHKRRNFLASYCKLIVYNMIPTKSAADVFKHYVRYYNDYGDIIKTTLGKARDINKTNCALTMQLSLNKLYNELVAEKGNNRTVDDITPIKELAKRFALSFGLDAVKNREAITALHRAGILFAITPPDGEELDPTGPPPNLPYLEILLEFTNKLLRQDKKVVLTFLDVKLPAGMPSSRGEDWQPLLLYRNSLLHGETDQVPVTSKRAYTRRKKDQMI
;
A
#
# COMPACT_ATOMS: atom_id res chain seq x y z
N CYS A 1 -30.22 -13.01 -16.13
CA CYS A 1 -30.31 -13.68 -14.82
C CYS A 1 -29.18 -13.22 -13.90
N LEU A 2 -27.90 -13.54 -14.19
CA LEU A 2 -26.75 -13.10 -13.37
C LEU A 2 -26.62 -11.58 -13.26
N HIS A 3 -26.58 -10.84 -14.38
CA HIS A 3 -26.49 -9.37 -14.33
C HIS A 3 -27.60 -8.73 -13.50
N THR A 4 -28.86 -9.11 -13.77
CA THR A 4 -30.02 -8.64 -13.00
C THR A 4 -29.92 -8.95 -11.50
N PHE A 5 -29.38 -10.12 -11.15
CA PHE A 5 -29.15 -10.48 -9.75
C PHE A 5 -28.03 -9.63 -9.12
N MET A 6 -26.92 -9.44 -9.84
CA MET A 6 -25.83 -8.56 -9.42
C MET A 6 -26.32 -7.12 -9.23
N ASP A 7 -27.19 -6.62 -10.09
CA ASP A 7 -27.79 -5.27 -9.98
C ASP A 7 -28.67 -5.15 -8.73
N ALA A 8 -29.44 -6.19 -8.40
CA ALA A 8 -30.21 -6.22 -7.15
C ALA A 8 -29.28 -6.23 -5.92
N MET A 9 -28.19 -7.01 -5.95
CA MET A 9 -27.22 -7.00 -4.85
C MET A 9 -26.51 -5.64 -4.73
N ARG A 10 -26.12 -5.01 -5.86
CA ARG A 10 -25.54 -3.67 -5.89
C ARG A 10 -26.45 -2.66 -5.19
N PHE A 11 -27.74 -2.69 -5.49
CA PHE A 11 -28.74 -1.84 -4.85
C PHE A 11 -28.76 -2.00 -3.33
N PHE A 12 -28.73 -3.25 -2.83
CA PHE A 12 -28.70 -3.50 -1.39
C PHE A 12 -27.41 -3.02 -0.73
N VAL A 13 -26.25 -3.15 -1.39
CA VAL A 13 -24.96 -2.69 -0.86
C VAL A 13 -24.84 -1.16 -0.85
N SER A 14 -25.29 -0.47 -1.89
CA SER A 14 -25.25 1.00 -1.98
C SER A 14 -26.26 1.66 -1.03
N GLY A 15 -27.45 1.08 -0.85
CA GLY A 15 -28.48 1.58 0.07
C GLY A 15 -29.05 2.95 -0.30
N GLU A 16 -29.01 3.32 -1.59
CA GLU A 16 -29.63 4.55 -2.07
C GLU A 16 -31.16 4.48 -1.86
N GLY A 17 -31.70 5.44 -1.10
CA GLY A 17 -33.14 5.70 -1.05
C GLY A 17 -34.00 4.85 -0.11
N THR A 18 -33.46 3.90 0.65
CA THR A 18 -34.28 3.10 1.60
C THR A 18 -33.49 2.66 2.84
N LYS A 19 -34.17 2.52 3.99
CA LYS A 19 -33.62 1.81 5.18
C LYS A 19 -33.45 0.33 4.87
N VAL A 20 -32.35 -0.04 4.20
CA VAL A 20 -31.95 -1.45 4.00
C VAL A 20 -31.41 -1.99 5.32
N ALA A 21 -31.92 -3.15 5.75
CA ALA A 21 -31.44 -3.82 6.96
C ALA A 21 -29.94 -4.14 6.84
N VAL A 22 -29.16 -3.89 7.91
CA VAL A 22 -27.69 -4.10 7.91
C VAL A 22 -27.33 -5.52 7.49
N ALA A 23 -28.02 -6.52 8.04
CA ALA A 23 -27.82 -7.93 7.69
C ALA A 23 -28.01 -8.21 6.18
N LEU A 24 -28.97 -7.55 5.52
CA LEU A 24 -29.19 -7.72 4.09
C LEU A 24 -28.07 -7.09 3.25
N ARG A 25 -27.55 -5.93 3.70
CA ARG A 25 -26.42 -5.25 3.05
C ARG A 25 -25.16 -6.10 3.10
N GLU A 26 -24.88 -6.66 4.27
CA GLU A 26 -23.73 -7.53 4.52
C GLU A 26 -23.80 -8.82 3.69
N GLU A 27 -24.99 -9.43 3.62
CA GLU A 27 -25.20 -10.64 2.82
C GLU A 27 -25.07 -10.34 1.31
N ALA A 28 -25.60 -9.20 0.85
CA ALA A 28 -25.44 -8.77 -0.53
C ALA A 28 -23.97 -8.52 -0.88
N TYR A 29 -23.19 -7.93 0.03
CA TYR A 29 -21.74 -7.74 -0.15
C TYR A 29 -20.99 -9.07 -0.27
N ASN A 30 -21.21 -10.02 0.64
CA ASN A 30 -20.59 -11.34 0.58
C ASN A 30 -20.96 -12.05 -0.73
N THR A 31 -22.24 -12.00 -1.09
CA THR A 31 -22.77 -12.60 -2.32
C THR A 31 -22.08 -12.02 -3.56
N ILE A 32 -21.91 -10.69 -3.65
CA ILE A 32 -21.17 -10.07 -4.76
C ILE A 32 -19.74 -10.59 -4.81
N CYS A 33 -19.03 -10.60 -3.67
CA CYS A 33 -17.64 -11.06 -3.64
C CYS A 33 -17.51 -12.51 -4.10
N ASP A 34 -18.37 -13.41 -3.62
CA ASP A 34 -18.38 -14.81 -4.00
C ASP A 34 -18.70 -14.98 -5.49
N LEU A 35 -19.70 -14.26 -6.00
CA LEU A 35 -20.06 -14.32 -7.42
C LEU A 35 -18.94 -13.80 -8.32
N LEU A 36 -18.23 -12.73 -7.93
CA LEU A 36 -17.09 -12.24 -8.69
C LEU A 36 -15.95 -13.26 -8.75
N VAL A 37 -15.73 -14.05 -7.69
CA VAL A 37 -14.75 -15.14 -7.70
C VAL A 37 -15.25 -16.30 -8.56
N MET A 38 -16.52 -16.69 -8.42
CA MET A 38 -17.11 -17.83 -9.15
C MET A 38 -17.20 -17.56 -10.67
N PHE A 39 -17.51 -16.33 -11.05
CA PHE A 39 -17.70 -15.90 -12.44
C PHE A 39 -16.51 -15.08 -12.97
N CYS A 40 -15.30 -15.36 -12.48
CA CYS A 40 -14.10 -14.65 -12.91
C CYS A 40 -13.55 -15.08 -14.27
N ASN A 41 -12.56 -14.33 -14.76
CA ASN A 41 -11.88 -14.59 -16.02
C ASN A 41 -11.21 -15.98 -16.13
N GLN A 42 -11.00 -16.70 -15.03
CA GLN A 42 -10.47 -18.07 -15.06
C GLN A 42 -11.40 -19.05 -15.80
N LEU A 43 -12.70 -18.72 -15.92
CA LEU A 43 -13.64 -19.48 -16.72
C LEU A 43 -13.25 -19.54 -18.20
N ASN A 44 -12.49 -18.56 -18.71
CA ASN A 44 -11.98 -18.56 -20.09
C ASN A 44 -11.00 -19.71 -20.36
N SER A 45 -10.38 -20.25 -19.32
CA SER A 45 -9.49 -21.42 -19.43
C SER A 45 -10.26 -22.75 -19.49
N ASN A 46 -11.59 -22.73 -19.33
CA ASN A 46 -12.39 -23.95 -19.31
C ASN A 46 -12.57 -24.52 -20.74
N PRO A 47 -12.51 -25.86 -20.92
CA PRO A 47 -12.75 -26.49 -22.22
C PRO A 47 -14.14 -26.23 -22.81
N ASN A 48 -15.15 -25.92 -22.00
CA ASN A 48 -16.51 -25.63 -22.45
C ASN A 48 -16.68 -24.13 -22.79
N PRO A 49 -16.84 -23.75 -24.07
CA PRO A 49 -16.97 -22.34 -24.47
C PRO A 49 -18.22 -21.64 -23.94
N LEU A 50 -19.25 -22.40 -23.52
CA LEU A 50 -20.44 -21.80 -22.91
C LEU A 50 -20.14 -21.14 -21.57
N LEU A 51 -19.11 -21.62 -20.84
CA LEU A 51 -18.71 -21.03 -19.56
C LEU A 51 -17.97 -19.70 -19.73
N HIS A 52 -17.36 -19.45 -20.89
CA HIS A 52 -16.70 -18.18 -21.20
C HIS A 52 -17.71 -17.02 -21.21
N ARG A 53 -18.97 -17.30 -21.58
CA ARG A 53 -20.06 -16.31 -21.60
C ARG A 53 -20.59 -15.96 -20.20
N LEU A 54 -20.15 -16.67 -19.17
CA LEU A 54 -20.57 -16.41 -17.78
C LEU A 54 -19.59 -15.50 -17.04
N VAL A 55 -18.47 -15.11 -17.66
CA VAL A 55 -17.51 -14.18 -17.05
C VAL A 55 -18.20 -12.87 -16.74
N TYR A 56 -18.09 -12.42 -15.49
CA TYR A 56 -18.59 -11.16 -15.00
C TYR A 56 -17.41 -10.30 -14.54
N GLU A 57 -17.24 -9.13 -15.14
CA GLU A 57 -16.20 -8.17 -14.76
C GLU A 57 -16.83 -6.98 -14.01
N PRO A 58 -16.34 -6.64 -12.81
CA PRO A 58 -16.88 -5.52 -12.05
C PRO A 58 -16.44 -4.19 -12.71
N ASP A 59 -17.41 -3.33 -12.99
CA ASP A 59 -17.18 -1.95 -13.43
C ASP A 59 -16.59 -1.08 -12.30
N GLN A 60 -16.15 0.13 -12.63
CA GLN A 60 -15.53 1.04 -11.67
C GLN A 60 -16.50 1.39 -10.52
N ASP A 61 -17.78 1.59 -10.81
CA ASP A 61 -18.80 1.91 -9.80
C ASP A 61 -18.96 0.78 -8.78
N MET A 62 -18.97 -0.48 -9.22
CA MET A 62 -18.99 -1.63 -8.30
C MET A 62 -17.70 -1.73 -7.49
N GLN A 63 -16.54 -1.48 -8.10
CA GLN A 63 -15.26 -1.50 -7.37
C GLN A 63 -15.25 -0.43 -6.28
N ASP A 64 -15.73 0.78 -6.58
CA ASP A 64 -15.78 1.89 -5.63
C ASP A 64 -16.81 1.63 -4.53
N MET A 65 -17.95 1.02 -4.86
CA MET A 65 -18.96 0.59 -3.88
C MET A 65 -18.43 -0.49 -2.94
N LEU A 66 -17.74 -1.52 -3.44
CA LEU A 66 -17.12 -2.55 -2.60
C LEU A 66 -16.01 -1.97 -1.71
N ASN A 67 -15.22 -1.04 -2.26
CA ASN A 67 -14.21 -0.33 -1.48
C ASN A 67 -14.87 0.53 -0.39
N LYS A 68 -15.93 1.27 -0.72
CA LYS A 68 -16.67 2.07 0.27
C LYS A 68 -17.23 1.20 1.39
N PHE A 69 -17.78 0.04 1.07
CA PHE A 69 -18.26 -0.90 2.08
C PHE A 69 -17.17 -1.27 3.09
N ILE A 70 -15.96 -1.63 2.66
CA ILE A 70 -14.89 -1.96 3.62
C ILE A 70 -14.41 -0.75 4.41
N GLN A 71 -14.43 0.46 3.84
CA GLN A 71 -14.09 1.67 4.61
C GLN A 71 -15.13 1.92 5.70
N ASP A 72 -16.42 1.73 5.40
CA ASP A 72 -17.51 2.04 6.33
C ASP A 72 -17.75 0.92 7.38
N TYR A 73 -17.54 -0.35 7.03
CA TYR A 73 -17.90 -1.51 7.87
C TYR A 73 -16.70 -2.28 8.47
N VAL A 74 -15.47 -2.02 8.03
CA VAL A 74 -14.27 -2.70 8.54
C VAL A 74 -13.34 -1.73 9.24
N PHE A 75 -13.05 -0.58 8.61
CA PHE A 75 -12.07 0.40 9.10
C PHE A 75 -12.74 1.58 9.79
N PHE A 76 -13.35 1.32 10.94
CA PHE A 76 -13.92 2.35 11.81
C PHE A 76 -13.41 2.17 13.24
N ASP A 77 -13.43 3.24 14.03
CA ASP A 77 -13.14 3.15 15.46
C ASP A 77 -14.44 2.74 16.18
N GLU A 78 -14.40 1.63 16.91
CA GLU A 78 -15.51 1.22 17.76
C GLU A 78 -15.51 2.03 19.05
N ASP A 79 -16.68 2.57 19.42
CA ASP A 79 -16.89 3.06 20.77
C ASP A 79 -16.85 1.85 21.72
N GLU A 80 -15.87 1.81 22.62
CA GLU A 80 -15.60 0.63 23.47
C GLU A 80 -16.72 0.29 24.48
N GLU A 81 -17.76 1.12 24.57
CA GLU A 81 -18.82 1.06 25.58
C GLU A 81 -19.79 -0.11 25.35
N ASP A 82 -19.94 -0.92 26.40
CA ASP A 82 -21.08 -1.83 26.66
C ASP A 82 -21.32 -3.08 25.78
N HIS A 83 -20.35 -3.54 24.99
CA HIS A 83 -20.44 -4.85 24.33
C HIS A 83 -19.77 -6.00 25.12
N ASP A 84 -20.49 -7.11 25.29
CA ASP A 84 -19.97 -8.38 25.82
C ASP A 84 -18.78 -8.88 24.98
N GLU A 85 -17.76 -9.46 25.62
CA GLU A 85 -16.52 -9.92 24.97
C GLU A 85 -16.81 -10.91 23.83
N HIS A 86 -17.81 -11.77 24.02
CA HIS A 86 -18.20 -12.73 23.00
C HIS A 86 -18.75 -12.06 21.73
N SER A 87 -19.59 -11.03 21.89
CA SER A 87 -20.14 -10.24 20.78
C SER A 87 -19.03 -9.52 20.00
N LYS A 88 -18.06 -8.93 20.71
CA LYS A 88 -16.92 -8.23 20.10
C LYS A 88 -16.09 -9.20 19.22
N ILE A 89 -15.87 -10.42 19.70
CA ILE A 89 -15.14 -11.46 18.95
C ILE A 89 -15.90 -11.86 17.68
N GLU A 90 -17.21 -12.11 17.77
CA GLU A 90 -18.02 -12.48 16.60
C GLU A 90 -18.07 -11.36 15.54
N GLU A 91 -18.26 -10.12 15.97
CA GLU A 91 -18.25 -8.95 15.09
C GLU A 91 -16.89 -8.75 14.43
N LEU A 92 -15.79 -8.93 15.16
CA LEU A 92 -14.44 -8.87 14.60
C LEU A 92 -14.23 -9.99 13.55
N HIS A 93 -14.65 -11.22 13.83
CA HIS A 93 -14.57 -12.32 12.85
C HIS A 93 -15.35 -12.02 11.57
N LYS A 94 -16.55 -11.44 11.71
CA LYS A 94 -17.38 -11.00 10.59
C LYS A 94 -16.69 -9.91 9.76
N ARG A 95 -16.13 -8.88 10.41
CA ARG A 95 -15.36 -7.81 9.75
C ARG A 95 -14.11 -8.34 9.03
N ARG A 96 -13.38 -9.25 9.68
CA ARG A 96 -12.25 -9.98 9.07
C ARG A 96 -12.67 -10.75 7.81
N ASN A 97 -13.86 -11.34 7.80
CA ASN A 97 -14.39 -12.03 6.62
C ASN A 97 -14.69 -11.05 5.46
N PHE A 98 -15.27 -9.88 5.75
CA PHE A 98 -15.51 -8.86 4.73
C PHE A 98 -14.21 -8.39 4.07
N LEU A 99 -13.20 -8.08 4.89
CA LEU A 99 -11.90 -7.66 4.41
C LEU A 99 -11.21 -8.75 3.58
N ALA A 100 -11.21 -9.99 4.08
CA ALA A 100 -10.61 -11.11 3.37
C ALA A 100 -11.27 -11.34 2.00
N SER A 101 -12.59 -11.17 1.92
CA SER A 101 -13.35 -11.30 0.66
C SER A 101 -12.93 -10.24 -0.36
N TYR A 102 -12.84 -8.96 0.03
CA TYR A 102 -12.33 -7.90 -0.85
C TYR A 102 -10.88 -8.13 -1.29
N CYS A 103 -10.01 -8.50 -0.34
CA CYS A 103 -8.60 -8.76 -0.62
C CYS A 103 -8.41 -9.93 -1.61
N LYS A 104 -9.27 -10.96 -1.58
CA LYS A 104 -9.25 -12.03 -2.58
C LYS A 104 -9.52 -11.49 -3.97
N LEU A 105 -10.50 -10.59 -4.15
CA LEU A 105 -10.80 -9.99 -5.45
C LEU A 105 -9.59 -9.29 -6.06
N ILE A 106 -8.78 -8.62 -5.23
CA ILE A 106 -7.54 -7.97 -5.67
C ILE A 106 -6.47 -9.01 -6.03
N VAL A 107 -6.20 -9.97 -5.13
CA VAL A 107 -5.15 -10.97 -5.31
C VAL A 107 -5.41 -11.88 -6.51
N TYR A 108 -6.67 -12.17 -6.80
CA TYR A 108 -7.04 -12.99 -7.95
C TYR A 108 -7.32 -12.16 -9.22
N ASN A 109 -7.05 -10.85 -9.19
CA ASN A 109 -7.12 -9.95 -10.34
C ASN A 109 -8.54 -9.75 -10.92
N MET A 110 -9.57 -9.82 -10.08
CA MET A 110 -10.92 -9.34 -10.39
C MET A 110 -11.03 -7.82 -10.21
N ILE A 111 -10.26 -7.26 -9.28
CA ILE A 111 -10.13 -5.83 -9.02
C ILE A 111 -8.65 -5.44 -9.22
N PRO A 112 -8.35 -4.28 -9.85
CA PRO A 112 -6.98 -3.81 -10.04
C PRO A 112 -6.18 -3.72 -8.74
N THR A 113 -4.90 -4.10 -8.78
CA THR A 113 -4.02 -4.05 -7.60
C THR A 113 -3.95 -2.68 -6.94
N LYS A 114 -4.08 -1.59 -7.71
CA LYS A 114 -4.10 -0.21 -7.18
C LYS A 114 -5.17 0.00 -6.10
N SER A 115 -6.28 -0.73 -6.15
CA SER A 115 -7.38 -0.63 -5.18
C SER A 115 -6.99 -1.17 -3.79
N ALA A 116 -5.91 -1.95 -3.68
CA ALA A 116 -5.36 -2.33 -2.39
C ALA A 116 -4.77 -1.14 -1.62
N ALA A 117 -4.53 0.01 -2.26
CA ALA A 117 -3.99 1.17 -1.57
C ALA A 117 -4.90 1.66 -0.42
N ASP A 118 -6.22 1.56 -0.62
CA ASP A 118 -7.24 1.90 0.39
C ASP A 118 -7.33 0.89 1.54
N VAL A 119 -6.69 -0.28 1.40
CA VAL A 119 -6.53 -1.29 2.45
C VAL A 119 -5.17 -1.16 3.13
N PHE A 120 -4.10 -1.02 2.36
CA PHE A 120 -2.73 -1.00 2.86
C PHE A 120 -2.45 0.21 3.76
N LYS A 121 -3.13 1.34 3.53
CA LYS A 121 -3.02 2.52 4.40
C LYS A 121 -3.40 2.22 5.87
N HIS A 122 -4.25 1.23 6.10
CA HIS A 122 -4.76 0.86 7.43
C HIS A 122 -3.86 -0.12 8.20
N TYR A 123 -2.73 -0.55 7.61
CA TYR A 123 -1.92 -1.64 8.15
C TYR A 123 -1.31 -1.37 9.54
N VAL A 124 -0.98 -0.12 9.85
CA VAL A 124 -0.47 0.25 11.19
C VAL A 124 -1.62 0.40 12.19
N ARG A 125 -2.65 1.18 11.82
CA ARG A 125 -3.77 1.53 12.70
C ARG A 125 -4.55 0.31 13.18
N TYR A 126 -4.87 -0.62 12.27
CA TYR A 126 -5.64 -1.83 12.58
C TYR A 126 -4.77 -3.09 12.59
N TYR A 127 -3.53 -2.97 13.08
CA TYR A 127 -2.58 -4.08 13.04
C TYR A 127 -3.06 -5.30 13.83
N ASN A 128 -3.65 -5.08 15.01
CA ASN A 128 -4.11 -6.18 15.88
C ASN A 128 -5.27 -6.94 15.27
N ASP A 129 -6.19 -6.24 14.62
CA ASP A 129 -7.44 -6.80 14.10
C ASP A 129 -7.29 -7.42 12.71
N TYR A 130 -6.52 -6.76 11.84
CA TYR A 130 -6.47 -7.05 10.41
C TYR A 130 -5.04 -7.21 9.84
N GLY A 131 -4.00 -7.04 10.67
CA GLY A 131 -2.62 -6.98 10.21
C GLY A 131 -2.17 -8.24 9.47
N ASP A 132 -2.64 -9.42 9.85
CA ASP A 132 -2.32 -10.68 9.18
C ASP A 132 -2.96 -10.78 7.78
N ILE A 133 -4.20 -10.33 7.62
CA ILE A 133 -4.92 -10.29 6.34
C ILE A 133 -4.24 -9.29 5.39
N ILE A 134 -3.94 -8.09 5.87
CA ILE A 134 -3.28 -7.04 5.07
C ILE A 134 -1.88 -7.50 4.66
N LYS A 135 -1.09 -8.05 5.58
CA LYS A 135 0.25 -8.59 5.31
C LYS A 135 0.22 -9.71 4.26
N THR A 136 -0.73 -10.63 4.36
CA THR A 136 -0.89 -11.73 3.38
C THR A 136 -1.26 -11.18 2.00
N THR A 137 -2.18 -10.23 1.95
CA THR A 137 -2.62 -9.57 0.70
C THR A 137 -1.47 -8.85 0.03
N LEU A 138 -0.70 -8.08 0.80
CA LEU A 138 0.51 -7.40 0.35
C LEU A 138 1.54 -8.40 -0.19
N GLY A 139 1.80 -9.50 0.53
CA GLY A 139 2.69 -10.56 0.10
C GLY A 139 2.28 -11.15 -1.25
N LYS A 140 1.00 -11.51 -1.40
CA LYS A 140 0.48 -12.07 -2.66
C LYS A 140 0.48 -11.06 -3.81
N ALA A 141 0.09 -9.81 -3.58
CA ALA A 141 0.16 -8.75 -4.59
C ALA A 141 1.59 -8.54 -5.10
N ARG A 142 2.57 -8.59 -4.19
CA ARG A 142 4.00 -8.50 -4.52
C ARG A 142 4.48 -9.70 -5.34
N ASP A 143 4.03 -10.90 -5.00
CA ASP A 143 4.42 -12.13 -5.72
C ASP A 143 3.85 -12.15 -7.15
N ILE A 144 2.68 -11.53 -7.37
CA ILE A 144 2.09 -11.34 -8.71
C ILE A 144 2.89 -10.31 -9.53
N ASN A 145 3.10 -9.12 -8.98
CA ASN A 145 3.87 -8.07 -9.64
C ASN A 145 4.49 -7.12 -8.61
N LYS A 146 5.81 -7.25 -8.41
CA LYS A 146 6.57 -6.45 -7.44
C LYS A 146 6.47 -4.95 -7.70
N THR A 147 6.57 -4.53 -8.96
CA THR A 147 6.57 -3.11 -9.33
C THR A 147 5.20 -2.49 -9.11
N ASN A 148 4.13 -3.15 -9.55
CA ASN A 148 2.77 -2.68 -9.30
C ASN A 148 2.44 -2.66 -7.81
N CYS A 149 2.90 -3.66 -7.04
CA CYS A 149 2.74 -3.67 -5.60
C CYS A 149 3.47 -2.50 -4.93
N ALA A 150 4.70 -2.19 -5.34
CA ALA A 150 5.46 -1.05 -4.83
C ALA A 150 4.79 0.31 -5.17
N LEU A 151 4.25 0.46 -6.39
CA LEU A 151 3.47 1.63 -6.77
C LEU A 151 2.15 1.73 -5.97
N THR A 152 1.56 0.60 -5.60
CA THR A 152 0.36 0.57 -4.75
C THR A 152 0.67 0.95 -3.30
N MET A 153 1.80 0.48 -2.74
CA MET A 153 2.32 0.95 -1.45
C MET A 153 2.54 2.46 -1.47
N GLN A 154 3.15 2.96 -2.54
CA GLN A 154 3.35 4.39 -2.74
C GLN A 154 2.03 5.16 -2.76
N LEU A 155 1.03 4.66 -3.50
CA LEU A 155 -0.31 5.26 -3.54
C LEU A 155 -0.98 5.28 -2.15
N SER A 156 -0.75 4.25 -1.33
CA SER A 156 -1.28 4.17 0.03
C SER A 156 -0.70 5.28 0.92
N LEU A 157 0.61 5.49 0.84
CA LEU A 157 1.32 6.54 1.56
C LEU A 157 0.88 7.95 1.09
N ASN A 158 0.74 8.14 -0.22
CA ASN A 158 0.23 9.40 -0.79
C ASN A 158 -1.18 9.71 -0.27
N LYS A 159 -2.08 8.70 -0.19
CA LYS A 159 -3.45 8.88 0.34
C LYS A 159 -3.43 9.33 1.80
N LEU A 160 -2.68 8.65 2.67
CA LEU A 160 -2.55 9.06 4.09
C LEU A 160 -1.96 10.46 4.24
N TYR A 161 -0.95 10.78 3.43
CA TYR A 161 -0.34 12.11 3.48
C TYR A 161 -1.34 13.18 3.06
N ASN A 162 -2.12 12.95 1.99
CA ASN A 162 -3.17 13.88 1.57
C ASN A 162 -4.28 14.03 2.62
N GLU A 163 -4.68 12.95 3.29
CA GLU A 163 -5.63 13.00 4.42
C GLU A 163 -5.08 13.87 5.56
N LEU A 164 -3.79 13.70 5.91
CA LEU A 164 -3.11 14.51 6.92
C LEU A 164 -3.04 16.00 6.54
N VAL A 165 -2.69 16.28 5.29
CA VAL A 165 -2.64 17.65 4.75
C VAL A 165 -4.03 18.28 4.74
N ALA A 166 -5.08 17.54 4.38
CA ALA A 166 -6.45 18.03 4.41
C ALA A 166 -6.93 18.35 5.83
N GLU A 167 -6.50 17.58 6.85
CA GLU A 167 -6.89 17.81 8.25
C GLU A 167 -6.09 18.94 8.91
N LYS A 168 -4.77 18.99 8.73
CA LYS A 168 -3.86 19.89 9.46
C LYS A 168 -3.36 21.09 8.66
N GLY A 169 -3.44 21.04 7.32
CA GLY A 169 -2.88 22.06 6.45
C GLY A 169 -1.39 22.32 6.73
N ASN A 170 -1.02 23.59 6.85
CA ASN A 170 0.36 24.02 7.16
C ASN A 170 0.73 23.89 8.65
N ASN A 171 -0.21 23.54 9.53
CA ASN A 171 0.06 23.35 10.97
C ASN A 171 0.58 21.94 11.29
N ARG A 172 0.85 21.12 10.26
CA ARG A 172 1.39 19.77 10.40
C ARG A 172 2.76 19.80 11.08
N THR A 173 2.92 18.97 12.11
CA THR A 173 4.16 18.80 12.85
C THR A 173 4.89 17.53 12.38
N VAL A 174 6.12 17.34 12.87
CA VAL A 174 6.89 16.10 12.61
C VAL A 174 6.19 14.88 13.22
N ASP A 175 5.51 15.04 14.37
CA ASP A 175 4.80 13.97 15.06
C ASP A 175 3.62 13.45 14.23
N ASP A 176 2.92 14.34 13.53
CA ASP A 176 1.81 14.02 12.62
C ASP A 176 2.22 13.08 11.47
N ILE A 177 3.47 13.16 11.02
CA ILE A 177 4.01 12.33 9.92
C ILE A 177 4.49 10.96 10.42
N THR A 178 4.76 10.81 11.71
CA THR A 178 5.36 9.60 12.31
C THR A 178 4.57 8.32 12.03
N PRO A 179 3.23 8.28 12.13
CA PRO A 179 2.46 7.08 11.78
C PRO A 179 2.65 6.65 10.31
N ILE A 180 2.80 7.61 9.39
CA ILE A 180 3.02 7.35 7.97
C ILE A 180 4.44 6.81 7.75
N LYS A 181 5.44 7.32 8.47
CA LYS A 181 6.82 6.79 8.46
C LYS A 181 6.89 5.36 8.98
N GLU A 182 6.15 5.04 10.05
CA GLU A 182 6.07 3.65 10.56
C GLU A 182 5.43 2.72 9.52
N LEU A 183 4.38 3.16 8.81
CA LEU A 183 3.81 2.39 7.71
C LEU A 183 4.84 2.18 6.58
N ALA A 184 5.55 3.23 6.17
CA ALA A 184 6.60 3.15 5.16
C ALA A 184 7.71 2.18 5.56
N LYS A 185 8.14 2.19 6.82
CA LYS A 185 9.12 1.25 7.36
C LYS A 185 8.62 -0.20 7.27
N ARG A 186 7.35 -0.46 7.60
CA ARG A 186 6.73 -1.79 7.44
C ARG A 186 6.67 -2.23 5.98
N PHE A 187 6.34 -1.32 5.06
CA PHE A 187 6.42 -1.59 3.62
C PHE A 187 7.86 -1.88 3.18
N ALA A 188 8.85 -1.13 3.65
CA ALA A 188 10.25 -1.37 3.31
C ALA A 188 10.70 -2.79 3.73
N LEU A 189 10.29 -3.26 4.91
CA LEU A 189 10.57 -4.62 5.38
C LEU A 189 9.97 -5.71 4.46
N SER A 190 8.87 -5.41 3.78
CA SER A 190 8.20 -6.35 2.89
C SER A 190 8.96 -6.62 1.57
N PHE A 191 9.97 -5.84 1.20
CA PHE A 191 10.81 -6.15 0.03
C PHE A 191 11.86 -7.26 0.32
N GLY A 192 12.00 -7.70 1.58
CA GLY A 192 12.97 -8.74 1.94
C GLY A 192 14.43 -8.27 1.82
N LEU A 193 15.35 -9.22 1.64
CA LEU A 193 16.80 -8.98 1.62
C LEU A 193 17.42 -9.03 0.22
N ASP A 194 16.71 -9.55 -0.77
CA ASP A 194 17.20 -9.69 -2.15
C ASP A 194 17.01 -8.37 -2.91
N ALA A 195 17.92 -7.43 -2.70
CA ALA A 195 17.86 -6.11 -3.32
C ALA A 195 17.90 -6.16 -4.87
N VAL A 196 18.52 -7.20 -5.45
CA VAL A 196 18.59 -7.37 -6.91
C VAL A 196 17.21 -7.69 -7.48
N LYS A 197 16.46 -8.61 -6.85
CA LYS A 197 15.11 -8.96 -7.31
C LYS A 197 14.07 -7.86 -7.14
N ASN A 198 14.33 -6.87 -6.28
CA ASN A 198 13.41 -5.79 -5.96
C ASN A 198 13.83 -4.43 -6.55
N ARG A 199 14.97 -4.36 -7.25
CA ARG A 199 15.56 -3.10 -7.68
C ARG A 199 14.62 -2.23 -8.50
N GLU A 200 13.87 -2.82 -9.43
CA GLU A 200 12.95 -2.10 -10.31
C GLU A 200 11.76 -1.55 -9.52
N ALA A 201 11.20 -2.38 -8.64
CA ALA A 201 10.07 -2.02 -7.80
C ALA A 201 10.41 -0.88 -6.83
N ILE A 202 11.55 -0.96 -6.14
CA ILE A 202 12.03 0.10 -5.24
C ILE A 202 12.37 1.39 -6.00
N THR A 203 13.00 1.27 -7.17
CA THR A 203 13.29 2.45 -8.02
C THR A 203 12.01 3.13 -8.49
N ALA A 204 10.99 2.35 -8.89
CA ALA A 204 9.69 2.87 -9.29
C ALA A 204 8.97 3.58 -8.12
N LEU A 205 9.01 2.99 -6.91
CA LEU A 205 8.47 3.60 -5.69
C LEU A 205 9.10 4.96 -5.42
N HIS A 206 10.44 5.05 -5.42
CA HIS A 206 11.13 6.33 -5.21
C HIS A 206 10.79 7.36 -6.28
N ARG A 207 10.77 7.00 -7.56
CA ARG A 207 10.40 7.93 -8.64
C ARG A 207 8.98 8.47 -8.46
N ALA A 208 8.03 7.61 -8.15
CA ALA A 208 6.64 8.00 -7.91
C ALA A 208 6.50 8.91 -6.68
N GLY A 209 7.24 8.62 -5.61
CA GLY A 209 7.24 9.48 -4.41
C GLY A 209 7.95 10.81 -4.59
N ILE A 210 9.05 10.85 -5.35
CA ILE A 210 9.71 12.12 -5.70
C ILE A 210 8.75 13.00 -6.48
N LEU A 211 8.05 12.43 -7.47
CA LEU A 211 7.04 13.18 -8.23
C LEU A 211 5.94 13.72 -7.31
N PHE A 212 5.44 12.91 -6.37
CA PHE A 212 4.45 13.37 -5.40
C PHE A 212 4.97 14.53 -4.52
N ALA A 213 6.21 14.43 -4.02
CA ALA A 213 6.80 15.42 -3.13
C ALA A 213 7.02 16.80 -3.78
N ILE A 214 7.31 16.82 -5.09
CA ILE A 214 7.64 18.05 -5.82
C ILE A 214 6.48 18.61 -6.65
N THR A 215 5.42 17.81 -6.88
CA THR A 215 4.26 18.26 -7.64
C THR A 215 3.31 18.96 -6.67
N PRO A 216 2.96 20.23 -6.93
CA PRO A 216 1.99 20.95 -6.11
C PRO A 216 0.60 20.29 -6.24
N PRO A 217 -0.25 20.36 -5.20
CA PRO A 217 -1.67 20.08 -5.33
C PRO A 217 -2.31 20.90 -6.45
N ASP A 218 -3.35 20.34 -7.09
CA ASP A 218 -4.07 21.04 -8.15
C ASP A 218 -4.63 22.38 -7.65
N GLY A 219 -4.29 23.47 -8.35
CA GLY A 219 -4.77 24.82 -8.02
C GLY A 219 -3.86 25.64 -7.10
N GLU A 220 -2.72 25.10 -6.64
CA GLU A 220 -1.71 25.87 -5.90
C GLU A 220 -0.61 26.41 -6.84
N GLU A 221 -0.42 27.73 -6.85
CA GLU A 221 0.73 28.34 -7.52
C GLU A 221 1.99 28.10 -6.68
N LEU A 222 3.01 27.49 -7.29
CA LEU A 222 4.33 27.34 -6.67
C LEU A 222 5.00 28.70 -6.57
N ASP A 223 5.40 29.10 -5.36
CA ASP A 223 6.47 30.08 -5.20
C ASP A 223 7.76 29.50 -5.82
N PRO A 224 8.31 30.08 -6.91
CA PRO A 224 9.51 29.57 -7.56
C PRO A 224 10.75 29.56 -6.65
N THR A 225 10.69 30.28 -5.53
CA THR A 225 11.76 30.43 -4.55
C THR A 225 11.52 29.66 -3.25
N GLY A 226 10.30 29.15 -3.05
CA GLY A 226 9.88 28.40 -1.87
C GLY A 226 10.02 26.88 -2.05
N PRO A 227 10.03 26.11 -0.95
CA PRO A 227 9.99 24.65 -1.02
C PRO A 227 8.66 24.18 -1.60
N PRO A 228 8.64 23.07 -2.38
CA PRO A 228 7.38 22.44 -2.78
C PRO A 228 6.51 22.10 -1.57
N PRO A 229 5.17 22.20 -1.67
CA PRO A 229 4.26 22.00 -0.52
C PRO A 229 4.36 20.60 0.08
N ASN A 230 4.63 19.59 -0.75
CA ASN A 230 4.76 18.19 -0.34
C ASN A 230 6.20 17.78 -0.03
N LEU A 231 7.15 18.72 0.12
CA LEU A 231 8.56 18.40 0.37
C LEU A 231 8.79 17.53 1.63
N PRO A 232 8.05 17.69 2.75
CA PRO A 232 8.18 16.81 3.91
C PRO A 232 7.91 15.34 3.61
N TYR A 233 7.20 15.02 2.53
CA TYR A 233 6.97 13.65 2.08
C TYR A 233 8.28 12.86 1.83
N LEU A 234 9.38 13.55 1.52
CA LEU A 234 10.69 12.91 1.34
C LEU A 234 11.18 12.20 2.61
N GLU A 235 10.71 12.60 3.80
CA GLU A 235 11.02 11.88 5.04
C GLU A 235 10.39 10.49 5.09
N ILE A 236 9.25 10.28 4.46
CA ILE A 236 8.61 8.98 4.33
C ILE A 236 9.43 8.12 3.35
N LEU A 237 9.94 8.73 2.27
CA LEU A 237 10.79 8.03 1.30
C LEU A 237 12.15 7.62 1.87
N LEU A 238 12.66 8.31 2.90
CA LEU A 238 13.92 7.94 3.56
C LEU A 238 13.90 6.48 4.05
N GLU A 239 12.75 5.99 4.52
CA GLU A 239 12.58 4.63 5.03
C GLU A 239 12.88 3.53 3.98
N PHE A 240 12.82 3.88 2.68
CA PHE A 240 13.08 2.94 1.58
C PHE A 240 14.51 3.02 1.02
N THR A 241 15.28 4.06 1.38
CA THR A 241 16.58 4.32 0.76
C THR A 241 17.62 3.23 1.02
N ASN A 242 17.49 2.50 2.13
CA ASN A 242 18.32 1.34 2.46
C ASN A 242 18.00 0.09 1.62
N LYS A 243 16.89 0.11 0.83
CA LYS A 243 16.52 -0.96 -0.09
C LYS A 243 17.05 -0.76 -1.51
N LEU A 244 17.56 0.43 -1.82
CA LEU A 244 18.20 0.72 -3.09
C LEU A 244 19.62 0.13 -3.16
N LEU A 245 19.96 -0.46 -4.30
CA LEU A 245 21.35 -0.76 -4.63
C LEU A 245 22.13 0.54 -4.85
N ARG A 246 23.45 0.52 -4.62
CA ARG A 246 24.32 1.69 -4.82
C ARG A 246 24.17 2.34 -6.20
N GLN A 247 24.10 1.55 -7.26
CA GLN A 247 23.90 2.07 -8.63
C GLN A 247 22.52 2.74 -8.81
N ASP A 248 21.49 2.18 -8.19
CA ASP A 248 20.12 2.67 -8.32
C ASP A 248 19.92 3.94 -7.47
N LYS A 249 20.64 4.11 -6.35
CA LYS A 249 20.71 5.40 -5.62
C LYS A 249 21.17 6.54 -6.54
N LYS A 250 22.18 6.34 -7.38
CA LYS A 250 22.65 7.35 -8.35
C LYS A 250 21.59 7.68 -9.40
N VAL A 251 20.85 6.67 -9.88
CA VAL A 251 19.75 6.85 -10.82
C VAL A 251 18.61 7.67 -10.20
N VAL A 252 18.23 7.35 -8.96
CA VAL A 252 17.20 8.06 -8.20
C VAL A 252 17.63 9.50 -7.90
N LEU A 253 18.88 9.71 -7.50
CA LEU A 253 19.44 11.06 -7.28
C LEU A 253 19.42 11.91 -8.56
N THR A 254 19.84 11.33 -9.69
CA THR A 254 19.79 12.02 -10.98
C THR A 254 18.36 12.38 -11.36
N PHE A 255 17.40 11.49 -11.10
CA PHE A 255 15.98 11.76 -11.33
C PHE A 255 15.46 12.89 -10.44
N LEU A 256 15.83 12.90 -9.15
CA LEU A 256 15.51 13.99 -8.22
C LEU A 256 16.05 15.33 -8.72
N ASP A 257 17.33 15.38 -9.09
CA ASP A 257 17.98 16.62 -9.55
C ASP A 257 17.37 17.16 -10.85
N VAL A 258 16.96 16.29 -11.78
CA VAL A 258 16.28 16.70 -13.02
C VAL A 258 14.89 17.26 -12.77
N LYS A 259 14.22 16.78 -11.72
CA LYS A 259 12.82 17.09 -11.44
C LYS A 259 12.64 18.27 -10.50
N LEU A 260 13.63 18.58 -9.67
CA LEU A 260 13.64 19.79 -8.88
C LEU A 260 13.77 21.01 -9.80
N PRO A 261 12.92 22.05 -9.65
CA PRO A 261 13.09 23.29 -10.39
C PRO A 261 14.46 23.92 -10.09
N ALA A 262 15.06 24.58 -11.08
CA ALA A 262 16.44 25.08 -11.04
C ALA A 262 16.73 26.19 -9.99
N GLY A 263 15.79 26.49 -9.10
CA GLY A 263 15.92 27.42 -7.98
C GLY A 263 16.20 26.68 -6.67
N MET A 264 17.31 25.94 -6.58
CA MET A 264 17.82 25.51 -5.27
C MET A 264 18.07 26.76 -4.41
N PRO A 265 17.55 26.85 -3.19
CA PRO A 265 17.80 28.03 -2.38
C PRO A 265 19.27 28.07 -2.03
N SER A 266 19.84 29.27 -2.14
CA SER A 266 21.08 29.60 -1.43
C SER A 266 20.87 29.59 0.10
N SER A 267 19.62 29.61 0.57
CA SER A 267 19.22 29.61 1.97
C SER A 267 19.04 28.20 2.54
N ARG A 268 19.85 27.86 3.54
CA ARG A 268 19.74 26.66 4.38
C ARG A 268 18.54 26.74 5.37
N GLY A 269 17.35 27.09 4.88
CA GLY A 269 16.14 27.18 5.72
C GLY A 269 15.70 25.81 6.23
N GLU A 270 15.10 25.76 7.43
CA GLU A 270 14.62 24.51 8.06
C GLU A 270 13.62 23.75 7.18
N ASP A 271 12.82 24.46 6.37
CA ASP A 271 11.81 23.86 5.49
C ASP A 271 12.40 22.99 4.37
N TRP A 272 13.68 23.16 4.04
CA TRP A 272 14.40 22.36 3.02
C TRP A 272 15.09 21.13 3.60
N GLN A 273 15.03 20.95 4.91
CA GLN A 273 15.69 19.85 5.61
C GLN A 273 15.28 18.45 5.09
N PRO A 274 13.99 18.15 4.77
CA PRO A 274 13.60 16.87 4.20
C PRO A 274 14.34 16.52 2.90
N LEU A 275 14.55 17.52 2.04
CA LEU A 275 15.29 17.34 0.79
C LEU A 275 16.77 17.06 1.06
N LEU A 276 17.40 17.82 1.96
CA LEU A 276 18.80 17.65 2.30
C LEU A 276 19.07 16.25 2.88
N LEU A 277 18.22 15.78 3.80
CA LEU A 277 18.32 14.44 4.37
C LEU A 277 18.15 13.36 3.30
N TYR A 278 17.12 13.47 2.46
CA TYR A 278 16.87 12.52 1.38
C TYR A 278 18.02 12.48 0.38
N ARG A 279 18.50 13.63 -0.10
CA ARG A 279 19.66 13.73 -0.99
C ARG A 279 20.90 13.09 -0.36
N ASN A 280 21.18 13.38 0.92
CA ASN A 280 22.32 12.82 1.63
C ASN A 280 22.25 11.29 1.74
N SER A 281 21.07 10.71 1.99
CA SER A 281 20.89 9.25 2.06
C SER A 281 21.15 8.52 0.74
N LEU A 282 20.94 9.20 -0.39
CA LEU A 282 21.24 8.72 -1.74
C LEU A 282 22.73 8.85 -2.08
N LEU A 283 23.39 9.90 -1.59
CA LEU A 283 24.83 10.14 -1.73
C LEU A 283 25.68 9.20 -0.87
N HIS A 284 25.36 9.05 0.42
CA HIS A 284 26.19 8.33 1.40
C HIS A 284 26.05 6.79 1.36
N GLY A 285 25.52 6.22 0.27
CA GLY A 285 25.65 4.79 -0.01
C GLY A 285 27.08 4.33 -0.32
N GLU A 286 28.08 5.22 -0.21
CA GLU A 286 29.49 4.92 -0.42
C GLU A 286 30.19 4.35 0.82
N THR A 287 29.63 4.52 2.02
CA THR A 287 30.27 4.09 3.29
C THR A 287 29.72 2.81 3.90
N ASP A 288 28.68 2.18 3.32
CA ASP A 288 28.25 0.85 3.73
C ASP A 288 29.26 -0.18 3.21
N GLN A 289 30.36 -0.34 3.95
CA GLN A 289 31.06 -1.61 3.98
C GLN A 289 30.04 -2.67 4.35
N VAL A 290 29.79 -3.60 3.42
CA VAL A 290 29.11 -4.87 3.70
C VAL A 290 29.71 -5.40 5.00
N PRO A 291 28.93 -5.77 6.04
CA PRO A 291 29.49 -6.46 7.18
C PRO A 291 30.17 -7.69 6.64
N VAL A 292 31.50 -7.69 6.64
CA VAL A 292 32.29 -8.87 6.31
C VAL A 292 31.91 -9.88 7.37
N THR A 293 31.00 -10.80 7.04
CA THR A 293 30.77 -11.96 7.86
C THR A 293 32.10 -12.68 7.89
N SER A 294 32.84 -12.50 8.98
CA SER A 294 34.08 -13.21 9.23
C SER A 294 33.73 -14.70 9.20
N LYS A 295 34.01 -15.34 8.06
CA LYS A 295 33.97 -16.79 7.92
C LYS A 295 34.96 -17.34 8.94
N ARG A 296 34.47 -17.72 10.13
CA ARG A 296 35.21 -18.58 11.03
C ARG A 296 35.47 -19.87 10.27
N ALA A 297 36.70 -20.02 9.82
CA ALA A 297 37.22 -21.23 9.20
C ALA A 297 37.02 -22.38 10.19
N TYR A 298 36.09 -23.28 9.88
CA TYR A 298 36.01 -24.56 10.55
C TYR A 298 37.16 -25.43 10.01
N THR A 299 38.33 -25.34 10.64
CA THR A 299 39.43 -26.29 10.40
C THR A 299 38.97 -27.68 10.79
N ARG A 300 38.59 -28.46 9.79
CA ARG A 300 38.34 -29.91 9.90
C ARG A 300 39.69 -30.60 10.11
N ARG A 301 40.09 -30.82 11.37
CA ARG A 301 41.23 -31.70 11.67
C ARG A 301 40.80 -33.14 11.49
N LYS A 302 41.29 -33.74 10.41
CA LYS A 302 41.29 -35.18 10.13
C LYS A 302 42.61 -35.74 10.70
N LYS A 303 42.51 -36.70 11.62
CA LYS A 303 43.55 -37.67 12.07
C LYS A 303 42.83 -38.68 12.95
N ASP A 304 43.07 -39.98 12.94
CA ASP A 304 43.79 -40.91 12.07
C ASP A 304 43.20 -42.29 12.43
N GLN A 305 43.09 -43.20 11.46
CA GLN A 305 43.02 -44.63 11.75
C GLN A 305 44.37 -45.06 12.32
N MET A 306 44.40 -45.87 13.39
CA MET A 306 45.20 -47.09 13.45
C MET A 306 45.00 -47.86 14.77
N ILE A 307 44.77 -49.17 14.58
CA ILE A 307 44.78 -50.32 15.50
C ILE A 307 43.53 -50.52 16.36
#